data_AF-A0A936MH13-F1
#
_entry.id   AF-A0A936MH13-F1
#
_cell.length_a   1.000
_cell.length_b   1.000
_cell.length_c   1.000
_cell.angle_alpha   90.00
_cell.angle_beta   90.00
_cell.angle_gamma   90.00
#
_symmetry.space_group_name_H-M   'P 1'
#
loop_
_entity.id
_entity.type
_entity.pdbx_description
1 polymer ?
#
loop_
_entity_poly.entity_id
_entity_poly.type
_entity_poly.pdbx_seq_one_letter_code
_entity_poly.pdbx_strand_id
1 'polypeptide(L)'
;MGFGAKSAEDDPTPHRFEMRIGKENTRPVLGLLLFGSLAACSSPPAPADPTPTMPVASATSLHTQVAASTPPPSVSAAAPAPEVPPTTQTLPSVPKATATRILFAEGVPAGTCENADEKTAIRCLIERRYEGEAKAKALALSLFDSSGHVAGVEGEYMMDGGYRGTIRIVPEWPFGKYEKHLKWVVASADDFNVFFDKLGDKTGKPFRYRHRAIAFKFMRSVNRTTPSAYASEWSIGYNVSGSLHASVDAVRETLFHEIFHLNDSEHAVGSMNWSAKALGAIHEAILVKCGTRIACLTPYAPMPTMVRGGTYYAFQPNNGQAVHEYGAELGTRYYREHRAIFRGEKLAGRAFKCGPKENAEAWKLIVDEFFGGVDLVPVC
;
A
#
# COMPACT_ATOMS: atom_id res chain seq x y z
N MET A 1 -56.08 41.66 -32.65
CA MET A 1 -55.39 41.08 -33.82
C MET A 1 -54.44 40.02 -33.26
N GLY A 2 -54.52 38.70 -33.44
CA GLY A 2 -55.38 37.79 -34.19
C GLY A 2 -54.59 36.47 -34.31
N PHE A 3 -55.13 35.36 -33.77
CA PHE A 3 -54.79 33.93 -33.97
C PHE A 3 -53.37 33.43 -33.60
N GLY A 4 -53.14 32.26 -33.00
CA GLY A 4 -54.00 31.12 -32.67
C GLY A 4 -53.25 30.09 -31.80
N ALA A 5 -54.03 29.20 -31.19
CA ALA A 5 -53.64 28.22 -30.17
C ALA A 5 -52.90 26.97 -30.69
N LYS A 6 -52.16 26.29 -29.80
CA LYS A 6 -52.31 24.84 -29.55
C LYS A 6 -51.56 24.39 -28.28
N SER A 7 -52.29 23.67 -27.45
CA SER A 7 -51.87 22.94 -26.24
C SER A 7 -51.24 21.59 -26.58
N ALA A 8 -50.41 21.04 -25.69
CA ALA A 8 -50.60 19.72 -25.04
C ALA A 8 -49.33 19.26 -24.29
N GLU A 9 -49.59 18.62 -23.15
CA GLU A 9 -48.72 17.91 -22.20
C GLU A 9 -47.94 16.74 -22.85
N ASP A 10 -46.77 16.37 -22.32
CA ASP A 10 -46.60 15.18 -21.46
C ASP A 10 -45.12 14.80 -21.19
N ASP A 11 -44.94 14.28 -19.98
CA ASP A 11 -43.74 13.82 -19.25
C ASP A 11 -43.30 12.39 -19.70
N PRO A 12 -42.26 11.72 -19.13
CA PRO A 12 -41.24 11.02 -19.90
C PRO A 12 -41.28 9.51 -19.59
N THR A 13 -40.45 8.70 -20.24
CA THR A 13 -39.81 7.53 -19.60
C THR A 13 -38.71 6.93 -20.50
N PRO A 14 -37.72 6.24 -19.90
CA PRO A 14 -36.40 6.00 -20.49
C PRO A 14 -36.29 4.67 -21.25
N HIS A 15 -35.32 4.63 -22.16
CA HIS A 15 -34.95 3.46 -22.94
C HIS A 15 -34.45 2.31 -22.05
N ARG A 16 -35.18 1.19 -22.16
CA ARG A 16 -34.90 -0.15 -21.65
C ARG A 16 -33.78 -0.80 -22.49
N PHE A 17 -32.66 -1.14 -21.87
CA PHE A 17 -31.61 -1.96 -22.50
C PHE A 17 -31.92 -3.44 -22.23
N GLU A 18 -32.23 -4.20 -23.29
CA GLU A 18 -32.42 -5.65 -23.25
C GLU A 18 -31.08 -6.39 -23.30
N MET A 19 -30.85 -7.30 -22.34
CA MET A 19 -29.79 -8.30 -22.36
C MET A 19 -30.28 -9.53 -23.12
N ARG A 20 -29.66 -9.86 -24.27
CA ARG A 20 -29.87 -11.15 -24.94
C ARG A 20 -28.91 -12.20 -24.39
N ILE A 21 -29.49 -13.26 -23.84
CA ILE A 21 -28.83 -14.51 -23.43
C ILE A 21 -28.70 -15.39 -24.68
N GLY A 22 -27.47 -15.73 -25.07
CA GLY A 22 -27.17 -16.71 -26.12
C GLY A 22 -26.93 -18.10 -25.53
N LYS A 23 -27.74 -19.07 -25.95
CA LYS A 23 -27.65 -20.51 -25.63
C LYS A 23 -26.43 -21.19 -26.27
N GLU A 24 -26.00 -22.23 -25.59
CA GLU A 24 -25.01 -23.25 -25.98
C GLU A 24 -25.27 -23.89 -27.36
N ASN A 25 -24.20 -24.28 -28.04
CA ASN A 25 -24.19 -25.46 -28.90
C ASN A 25 -22.80 -26.11 -28.98
N THR A 26 -22.83 -27.42 -29.12
CA THR A 26 -21.75 -28.37 -28.91
C THR A 26 -21.04 -28.80 -30.21
N ARG A 27 -19.75 -29.14 -30.08
CA ARG A 27 -18.97 -30.21 -30.78
C ARG A 27 -18.28 -29.93 -32.15
N PRO A 28 -17.24 -30.72 -32.51
CA PRO A 28 -15.88 -30.22 -32.79
C PRO A 28 -15.43 -30.39 -34.24
N VAL A 29 -14.37 -29.67 -34.66
CA VAL A 29 -13.54 -30.06 -35.81
C VAL A 29 -12.06 -29.70 -35.57
N LEU A 30 -11.23 -30.71 -35.77
CA LEU A 30 -9.78 -30.70 -35.85
C LEU A 30 -9.36 -30.12 -37.22
N GLY A 31 -8.47 -29.13 -37.25
CA GLY A 31 -7.97 -28.54 -38.49
C GLY A 31 -6.68 -27.75 -38.29
N LEU A 32 -5.57 -28.41 -38.56
CA LEU A 32 -4.22 -27.86 -38.66
C LEU A 32 -4.09 -26.96 -39.89
N LEU A 33 -3.52 -25.75 -39.77
CA LEU A 33 -2.77 -25.08 -40.85
C LEU A 33 -1.92 -23.92 -40.30
N LEU A 34 -0.63 -23.98 -40.66
CA LEU A 34 0.42 -22.97 -40.46
C LEU A 34 0.32 -21.82 -41.49
N PHE A 35 1.23 -20.84 -41.37
CA PHE A 35 1.45 -19.58 -42.11
C PHE A 35 0.72 -18.39 -41.45
N GLY A 36 1.39 -17.37 -40.89
CA GLY A 36 2.67 -16.77 -41.24
C GLY A 36 2.39 -15.46 -41.98
N SER A 37 2.36 -14.32 -41.27
CA SER A 37 2.54 -12.98 -41.85
C SER A 37 2.81 -11.95 -40.75
N LEU A 38 4.00 -11.38 -40.84
CA LEU A 38 4.46 -10.19 -40.16
C LEU A 38 3.62 -8.97 -40.59
N ALA A 39 3.20 -8.15 -39.64
CA ALA A 39 2.85 -6.76 -39.87
C ALA A 39 3.44 -5.92 -38.75
N ALA A 40 4.68 -5.47 -38.96
CA ALA A 40 5.34 -4.47 -38.15
C ALA A 40 4.77 -3.10 -38.54
N CYS A 41 4.02 -2.46 -37.63
CA CYS A 41 3.72 -1.04 -37.73
C CYS A 41 4.93 -0.26 -37.18
N SER A 42 5.80 0.17 -38.09
CA SER A 42 6.89 1.10 -37.80
C SER A 42 6.30 2.48 -37.47
N SER A 43 6.48 2.94 -36.23
CA SER A 43 6.36 4.37 -35.90
C SER A 43 7.72 5.04 -36.05
N PRO A 44 7.77 6.31 -36.50
CA PRO A 44 9.02 7.06 -36.61
C PRO A 44 9.65 7.30 -35.22
N PRO A 45 10.99 7.35 -35.13
CA PRO A 45 11.66 7.63 -33.86
C PRO A 45 11.36 9.05 -33.38
N ALA A 46 11.08 9.18 -32.09
CA ALA A 46 11.01 10.47 -31.42
C ALA A 46 12.39 11.16 -31.45
N PRO A 47 12.44 12.50 -31.55
CA PRO A 47 13.70 13.23 -31.49
C PRO A 47 14.39 13.02 -30.13
N ALA A 48 15.71 12.84 -30.17
CA ALA A 48 16.54 12.69 -28.99
C ALA A 48 16.57 14.02 -28.20
N ASP A 49 16.11 13.97 -26.95
CA ASP A 49 16.32 15.07 -26.01
C ASP A 49 17.81 15.14 -25.60
N PRO A 50 18.35 16.34 -25.40
CA PRO A 50 19.74 16.54 -25.06
C PRO A 50 20.08 16.00 -23.67
N THR A 51 21.16 15.23 -23.62
CA THR A 51 21.81 14.73 -22.40
C THR A 51 22.14 15.89 -21.46
N PRO A 52 21.74 15.85 -20.17
CA PRO A 52 22.25 16.80 -19.19
C PRO A 52 23.71 16.45 -18.86
N THR A 53 24.61 17.35 -19.22
CA THR A 53 26.02 17.34 -18.82
C THR A 53 26.12 17.58 -17.32
N MET A 54 26.50 16.57 -16.55
CA MET A 54 26.87 16.73 -15.13
C MET A 54 28.27 17.35 -15.05
N PRO A 55 28.51 18.34 -14.17
CA PRO A 55 29.85 18.83 -13.91
C PRO A 55 30.65 17.80 -13.11
N VAL A 56 31.85 17.51 -13.62
CA VAL A 56 32.90 16.73 -12.94
C VAL A 56 33.39 17.54 -11.74
N ALA A 57 33.13 17.07 -10.52
CA ALA A 57 33.75 17.60 -9.32
C ALA A 57 35.14 16.98 -9.14
N SER A 58 36.16 17.83 -9.22
CA SER A 58 37.57 17.52 -9.02
C SER A 58 37.83 16.96 -7.63
N ALA A 59 38.59 15.87 -7.59
CA ALA A 59 39.17 15.31 -6.38
C ALA A 59 40.31 16.20 -5.87
N THR A 60 40.15 16.76 -4.68
CA THR A 60 41.24 17.37 -3.92
C THR A 60 41.81 16.34 -2.96
N SER A 61 43.05 15.95 -3.21
CA SER A 61 43.87 15.10 -2.34
C SER A 61 44.28 15.89 -1.09
N LEU A 62 44.01 15.35 0.10
CA LEU A 62 44.57 15.83 1.36
C LEU A 62 45.35 14.69 2.01
N HIS A 63 46.67 14.85 2.01
CA HIS A 63 47.62 14.08 2.80
C HIS A 63 47.22 14.14 4.28
N THR A 64 47.08 12.99 4.93
CA THR A 64 47.06 12.90 6.40
C THR A 64 48.19 11.98 6.85
N GLN A 65 49.02 12.52 7.72
CA GLN A 65 50.21 11.92 8.31
C GLN A 65 49.86 10.71 9.19
N VAL A 66 50.72 9.70 9.10
CA VAL A 66 50.76 8.54 10.00
C VAL A 66 51.35 9.00 11.34
N ALA A 67 50.55 8.93 12.41
CA ALA A 67 51.01 9.07 13.78
C ALA A 67 50.84 7.74 14.54
N ALA A 68 51.83 7.44 15.36
CA ALA A 68 52.09 6.15 15.99
C ALA A 68 51.02 5.70 17.00
N SER A 69 50.86 4.38 17.08
CA SER A 69 49.91 3.63 17.89
C SER A 69 50.21 3.71 19.40
N THR A 70 49.22 4.18 20.17
CA THR A 70 49.13 3.98 21.62
C THR A 70 48.25 2.75 21.90
N PRO A 71 48.59 1.87 22.88
CA PRO A 71 47.77 0.71 23.20
C PRO A 71 46.42 1.11 23.81
N PRO A 72 45.35 0.32 23.57
CA PRO A 72 44.02 0.61 24.08
C PRO A 72 43.93 0.45 25.61
N PRO A 73 43.16 1.28 26.31
CA PRO A 73 42.86 1.07 27.73
C PRO A 73 41.95 -0.15 27.91
N SER A 74 42.25 -0.94 28.94
CA SER A 74 41.45 -2.08 29.39
C SER A 74 39.99 -1.69 29.61
N VAL A 75 39.10 -2.42 28.94
CA VAL A 75 37.65 -2.23 29.04
C VAL A 75 37.19 -2.73 30.41
N SER A 76 36.87 -1.81 31.31
CA SER A 76 36.19 -2.11 32.56
C SER A 76 34.76 -2.53 32.26
N ALA A 77 34.33 -3.67 32.79
CA ALA A 77 32.99 -4.21 32.61
C ALA A 77 31.94 -3.21 33.09
N ALA A 78 31.18 -2.64 32.16
CA ALA A 78 30.07 -1.75 32.47
C ALA A 78 28.98 -2.54 33.21
N ALA A 79 28.52 -1.98 34.34
CA ALA A 79 27.38 -2.49 35.08
C ALA A 79 26.14 -2.57 34.16
N PRO A 80 25.25 -3.56 34.37
CA PRO A 80 24.02 -3.69 33.59
C PRO A 80 23.20 -2.40 33.67
N ALA A 81 22.75 -1.92 32.52
CA ALA A 81 21.90 -0.74 32.43
C ALA A 81 20.63 -0.95 33.28
N PRO A 82 20.15 0.08 33.99
CA PRO A 82 18.95 -0.01 34.79
C PRO A 82 17.76 -0.42 33.91
N GLU A 83 17.05 -1.44 34.36
CA GLU A 83 15.86 -1.99 33.72
C GLU A 83 14.78 -0.88 33.66
N VAL A 84 14.51 -0.37 32.46
CA VAL A 84 13.48 0.65 32.25
C VAL A 84 12.12 0.01 32.55
N PRO A 85 11.30 0.56 33.46
CA PRO A 85 10.00 0.00 33.77
C PRO A 85 9.14 -0.04 32.50
N PRO A 86 8.31 -1.09 32.31
CA PRO A 86 7.50 -1.24 31.12
C PRO A 86 6.52 -0.06 31.02
N THR A 87 6.78 0.85 30.08
CA THR A 87 5.84 1.90 29.71
C THR A 87 4.55 1.22 29.27
N THR A 88 3.43 1.49 29.95
CA THR A 88 2.11 1.06 29.52
C THR A 88 1.87 1.62 28.12
N GLN A 89 2.07 0.81 27.08
CA GLN A 89 1.88 1.24 25.70
C GLN A 89 0.39 1.52 25.49
N THR A 90 0.04 2.81 25.40
CA THR A 90 -1.30 3.22 24.98
C THR A 90 -1.59 2.62 23.61
N LEU A 91 -2.73 1.96 23.46
CA LEU A 91 -3.15 1.42 22.17
C LEU A 91 -3.19 2.55 21.13
N PRO A 92 -2.71 2.33 19.90
CA PRO A 92 -2.77 3.34 18.85
C PRO A 92 -4.21 3.79 18.58
N SER A 93 -4.41 5.10 18.39
CA SER A 93 -5.70 5.69 18.01
C SER A 93 -5.51 6.70 16.88
N VAL A 94 -6.56 6.90 16.07
CA VAL A 94 -6.62 8.04 15.13
C VAL A 94 -7.00 9.27 15.94
N PRO A 95 -6.20 10.35 15.92
CA PRO A 95 -6.56 11.56 16.67
C PRO A 95 -7.88 12.16 16.19
N LYS A 96 -8.70 12.71 17.11
CA LYS A 96 -9.97 13.40 16.81
C LYS A 96 -9.78 14.47 15.74
N ALA A 97 -8.71 15.25 15.81
CA ALA A 97 -8.42 16.28 14.82
C ALA A 97 -8.26 15.69 13.39
N THR A 98 -7.56 14.56 13.26
CA THR A 98 -7.41 13.84 12.00
C THR A 98 -8.75 13.26 11.53
N ALA A 99 -9.51 12.63 12.42
CA ALA A 99 -10.83 12.09 12.11
C ALA A 99 -11.80 13.19 11.64
N THR A 100 -11.86 14.31 12.36
CA THR A 100 -12.62 15.51 11.98
C THR A 100 -12.25 15.98 10.58
N ARG A 101 -10.96 16.15 10.30
CA ARG A 101 -10.47 16.65 9.00
C ARG A 101 -10.88 15.76 7.83
N ILE A 102 -10.82 14.43 7.98
CA ILE A 102 -11.15 13.51 6.87
C ILE A 102 -12.66 13.24 6.76
N LEU A 103 -13.41 13.35 7.85
CA LEU A 103 -14.86 13.17 7.84
C LEU A 103 -15.59 14.43 7.38
N PHE A 104 -15.05 15.62 7.70
CA PHE A 104 -15.67 16.92 7.48
C PHE A 104 -14.65 17.91 6.91
N ALA A 105 -14.12 17.63 5.71
CA ALA A 105 -13.14 18.49 5.05
C ALA A 105 -13.62 19.94 4.84
N GLU A 106 -14.93 20.15 4.72
CA GLU A 106 -15.58 21.45 4.55
C GLU A 106 -15.92 22.14 5.89
N GLY A 107 -15.66 21.48 7.02
CA GLY A 107 -16.00 21.95 8.36
C GLY A 107 -17.09 21.12 9.04
N VAL A 108 -17.01 21.04 10.36
CA VAL A 108 -18.00 20.35 11.20
C VAL A 108 -19.12 21.34 11.56
N PRO A 109 -20.40 20.98 11.42
CA PRO A 109 -21.50 21.83 11.89
C PRO A 109 -21.38 22.12 13.39
N ALA A 110 -21.60 23.38 13.80
CA ALA A 110 -21.47 23.81 15.19
C ALA A 110 -22.32 22.95 16.16
N GLY A 111 -21.78 22.66 17.35
CA GLY A 111 -22.45 21.84 18.36
C GLY A 111 -22.38 20.32 18.12
N THR A 112 -21.70 19.87 17.06
CA THR A 112 -21.59 18.45 16.71
C THR A 112 -20.45 17.78 17.50
N CYS A 113 -20.80 16.83 18.37
CA CYS A 113 -19.84 15.95 19.04
C CYS A 113 -18.78 16.69 19.91
N GLU A 114 -19.15 17.83 20.51
CA GLU A 114 -18.21 18.74 21.20
C GLU A 114 -17.84 18.30 22.63
N ASN A 115 -18.63 17.44 23.30
CA ASN A 115 -18.48 17.14 24.74
C ASN A 115 -18.26 15.66 25.07
N ALA A 116 -17.76 14.87 24.13
CA ALA A 116 -17.49 13.46 24.36
C ALA A 116 -15.98 13.20 24.48
N ASP A 117 -15.59 12.14 25.19
CA ASP A 117 -14.23 11.61 25.10
C ASP A 117 -13.88 11.31 23.64
N GLU A 118 -12.59 11.21 23.34
CA GLU A 118 -12.10 11.13 21.96
C GLU A 118 -12.74 10.01 21.14
N LYS A 119 -12.89 8.81 21.73
CA LYS A 119 -13.50 7.67 21.03
C LYS A 119 -14.98 7.92 20.75
N THR A 120 -15.73 8.38 21.76
CA THR A 120 -17.16 8.69 21.60
C THR A 120 -17.38 9.85 20.62
N ALA A 121 -16.49 10.84 20.61
CA ALA A 121 -16.54 11.96 19.69
C ALA A 121 -16.31 11.49 18.23
N ILE A 122 -15.30 10.66 17.98
CA ILE A 122 -15.03 10.11 16.64
C ILE A 122 -16.20 9.25 16.17
N ARG A 123 -16.74 8.39 17.04
CA ARG A 123 -17.92 7.58 16.71
C ARG A 123 -19.11 8.46 16.30
N CYS A 124 -19.41 9.50 17.08
CA CYS A 124 -20.44 10.48 16.78
C CYS A 124 -20.19 11.19 15.42
N LEU A 125 -18.95 11.56 15.12
CA LEU A 125 -18.58 12.16 13.84
C LEU A 125 -18.84 11.19 12.67
N ILE A 126 -18.54 9.90 12.83
CA ILE A 126 -18.84 8.87 11.82
C ILE A 126 -20.36 8.73 11.63
N GLU A 127 -21.13 8.63 12.71
CA GLU A 127 -22.59 8.52 12.66
C GLU A 127 -23.21 9.70 11.89
N ARG A 128 -22.75 10.92 12.18
CA ARG A 128 -23.19 12.14 11.50
C ARG A 128 -22.77 12.17 10.04
N ARG A 129 -21.53 11.78 9.72
CA ARG A 129 -21.06 11.86 8.34
C ARG A 129 -21.83 10.92 7.41
N TYR A 130 -22.22 9.75 7.92
CA TYR A 130 -22.92 8.72 7.15
C TYR A 130 -24.44 8.67 7.45
N GLU A 131 -25.04 9.73 7.99
CA GLU A 131 -26.43 9.73 8.46
C GLU A 131 -27.43 9.27 7.37
N GLY A 132 -27.22 9.71 6.12
CA GLY A 132 -28.04 9.34 4.95
C GLY A 132 -27.68 8.00 4.28
N GLU A 133 -26.60 7.34 4.71
CA GLU A 133 -26.02 6.18 4.02
C GLU A 133 -25.96 4.96 4.95
N ALA A 134 -27.13 4.42 5.31
CA ALA A 134 -27.27 3.43 6.39
C ALA A 134 -26.31 2.23 6.31
N LYS A 135 -26.09 1.67 5.11
CA LYS A 135 -25.17 0.55 4.89
C LYS A 135 -23.71 0.97 5.11
N ALA A 136 -23.30 2.09 4.54
CA ALA A 136 -21.95 2.60 4.69
C ALA A 136 -21.66 3.06 6.13
N LYS A 137 -22.67 3.64 6.81
CA LYS A 137 -22.60 3.95 8.25
C LYS A 137 -22.29 2.71 9.07
N ALA A 138 -23.02 1.62 8.86
CA ALA A 138 -22.80 0.37 9.58
C ALA A 138 -21.38 -0.17 9.36
N LEU A 139 -20.89 -0.14 8.11
CA LEU A 139 -19.53 -0.56 7.78
C LEU A 139 -18.46 0.35 8.41
N ALA A 140 -18.62 1.67 8.34
CA ALA A 140 -17.67 2.63 8.90
C ALA A 140 -17.62 2.55 10.43
N LEU A 141 -18.75 2.34 11.10
CA LEU A 141 -18.78 2.11 12.55
C LEU A 141 -18.16 0.77 12.92
N SER A 142 -18.48 -0.30 12.20
CA SER A 142 -17.86 -1.61 12.43
C SER A 142 -16.34 -1.55 12.27
N LEU A 143 -15.86 -0.84 11.25
CA LEU A 143 -14.44 -0.60 11.00
C LEU A 143 -13.78 0.12 12.19
N PHE A 144 -14.40 1.20 12.67
CA PHE A 144 -13.90 1.95 13.82
C PHE A 144 -13.93 1.15 15.12
N ASP A 145 -15.02 0.44 15.39
CA ASP A 145 -15.20 -0.31 16.63
C ASP A 145 -14.24 -1.50 16.73
N SER A 146 -13.98 -2.22 15.62
CA SER A 146 -13.15 -3.43 15.62
C SER A 146 -11.65 -3.14 15.60
N SER A 147 -11.23 -2.01 15.04
CA SER A 147 -9.82 -1.76 14.71
C SER A 147 -9.36 -0.32 14.86
N GLY A 148 -10.24 0.59 15.28
CA GLY A 148 -9.95 2.02 15.43
C GLY A 148 -9.74 2.78 14.13
N HIS A 149 -9.93 2.12 12.97
CA HIS A 149 -9.80 2.74 11.65
C HIS A 149 -10.92 3.76 11.41
N VAL A 150 -10.61 4.87 10.73
CA VAL A 150 -11.62 5.89 10.36
C VAL A 150 -11.67 6.01 8.85
N ALA A 151 -12.87 5.90 8.27
CA ALA A 151 -13.11 6.02 6.83
C ALA A 151 -13.68 7.40 6.47
N GLY A 152 -12.82 8.29 5.98
CA GLY A 152 -13.18 9.61 5.48
C GLY A 152 -12.72 9.82 4.03
N VAL A 153 -12.52 11.06 3.62
CA VAL A 153 -12.00 11.41 2.29
C VAL A 153 -10.70 12.18 2.38
N GLU A 154 -9.93 12.14 1.29
CA GLU A 154 -8.80 13.05 1.11
C GLU A 154 -9.28 14.43 0.67
N GLY A 155 -8.49 15.47 0.96
CA GLY A 155 -8.70 16.79 0.39
C GLY A 155 -8.39 16.85 -1.11
N GLU A 156 -8.82 17.92 -1.78
CA GLU A 156 -8.38 18.19 -3.14
C GLU A 156 -6.98 18.80 -3.16
N TYR A 157 -6.08 18.27 -3.99
CA TYR A 157 -4.74 18.82 -4.19
C TYR A 157 -4.08 18.31 -5.48
N MET A 158 -2.96 18.92 -5.85
CA MET A 158 -2.09 18.46 -6.93
C MET A 158 -0.95 17.62 -6.33
N MET A 159 -0.91 16.34 -6.67
CA MET A 159 0.13 15.41 -6.24
C MET A 159 1.26 15.35 -7.27
N ASP A 160 2.51 15.35 -6.82
CA ASP A 160 3.63 14.96 -7.67
C ASP A 160 3.63 13.42 -7.82
N GLY A 161 3.30 12.93 -9.01
CA GLY A 161 3.33 11.50 -9.36
C GLY A 161 4.69 11.02 -9.87
N GLY A 162 5.75 11.80 -9.71
CA GLY A 162 7.09 11.51 -10.23
C GLY A 162 7.07 11.42 -11.75
N TYR A 163 7.52 10.29 -12.31
CA TYR A 163 7.51 10.05 -13.75
C TYR A 163 6.12 10.12 -14.40
N ARG A 164 5.05 10.08 -13.60
CA ARG A 164 3.65 10.20 -14.07
C ARG A 164 3.19 11.66 -14.18
N GLY A 165 4.03 12.61 -13.81
CA GLY A 165 3.71 14.04 -13.76
C GLY A 165 2.73 14.39 -12.64
N THR A 166 2.18 15.60 -12.70
CA THR A 166 1.24 16.08 -11.69
C THR A 166 -0.15 15.44 -11.84
N ILE A 167 -0.69 14.93 -10.73
CA ILE A 167 -1.98 14.24 -10.67
C ILE A 167 -2.92 15.03 -9.77
N ARG A 168 -4.07 15.45 -10.29
CA ARG A 168 -5.12 16.06 -9.47
C ARG A 168 -5.87 14.98 -8.69
N ILE A 169 -5.81 15.07 -7.37
CA ILE A 169 -6.54 14.22 -6.42
C ILE A 169 -7.78 14.98 -5.95
N VAL A 170 -8.92 14.28 -5.88
CA VAL A 170 -10.19 14.85 -5.41
C VAL A 170 -10.84 13.91 -4.38
N PRO A 171 -11.60 14.45 -3.41
CA PRO A 171 -12.39 13.64 -2.47
C PRO A 171 -13.36 12.73 -3.23
N GLU A 172 -13.53 11.50 -2.76
CA GLU A 172 -14.53 10.58 -3.31
C GLU A 172 -15.01 9.63 -2.21
N TRP A 173 -16.29 9.68 -1.89
CA TRP A 173 -16.85 8.92 -0.78
C TRP A 173 -17.05 7.44 -1.13
N PRO A 174 -16.81 6.50 -0.20
CA PRO A 174 -16.88 5.08 -0.47
C PRO A 174 -18.29 4.49 -0.25
N PHE A 175 -19.32 5.20 -0.70
CA PHE A 175 -20.72 4.77 -0.68
C PHE A 175 -21.36 4.91 -2.07
N GLY A 176 -22.65 4.61 -2.21
CA GLY A 176 -23.32 4.56 -3.51
C GLY A 176 -22.62 3.58 -4.46
N LYS A 177 -22.18 4.06 -5.64
CA LYS A 177 -21.46 3.22 -6.62
C LYS A 177 -20.12 2.66 -6.13
N TYR A 178 -19.53 3.25 -5.08
CA TYR A 178 -18.24 2.82 -4.51
C TYR A 178 -18.38 2.06 -3.19
N GLU A 179 -19.59 1.70 -2.76
CA GLU A 179 -19.85 0.95 -1.51
C GLU A 179 -18.98 -0.31 -1.38
N LYS A 180 -18.68 -0.97 -2.50
CA LYS A 180 -17.81 -2.16 -2.54
C LYS A 180 -16.41 -1.91 -1.97
N HIS A 181 -15.86 -0.71 -2.11
CA HIS A 181 -14.51 -0.39 -1.64
C HIS A 181 -14.45 -0.31 -0.12
N LEU A 182 -15.45 0.30 0.52
CA LEU A 182 -15.53 0.29 1.98
C LEU A 182 -15.66 -1.15 2.51
N LYS A 183 -16.48 -1.99 1.86
CA LYS A 183 -16.59 -3.42 2.21
C LYS A 183 -15.25 -4.15 2.09
N TRP A 184 -14.47 -3.88 1.05
CA TRP A 184 -13.16 -4.50 0.86
C TRP A 184 -12.14 -4.03 1.90
N VAL A 185 -12.17 -2.74 2.29
CA VAL A 185 -11.33 -2.22 3.37
C VAL A 185 -11.70 -2.88 4.71
N VAL A 186 -12.98 -2.97 5.04
CA VAL A 186 -13.47 -3.67 6.25
C VAL A 186 -13.01 -5.12 6.27
N ALA A 187 -13.27 -5.87 5.19
CA ALA A 187 -12.88 -7.28 5.09
C ALA A 187 -11.36 -7.50 5.08
N SER A 188 -10.57 -6.47 4.78
CA SER A 188 -9.11 -6.53 4.89
C SER A 188 -8.67 -6.29 6.33
N ALA A 189 -9.23 -5.27 7.01
CA ALA A 189 -8.96 -4.98 8.42
C ALA A 189 -9.33 -6.15 9.34
N ASP A 190 -10.48 -6.79 9.12
CA ASP A 190 -10.89 -7.96 9.89
C ASP A 190 -9.92 -9.14 9.70
N ASP A 191 -9.45 -9.35 8.46
CA ASP A 191 -8.48 -10.40 8.16
C ASP A 191 -7.09 -10.11 8.72
N PHE A 192 -6.70 -8.83 8.81
CA PHE A 192 -5.48 -8.42 9.51
C PHE A 192 -5.60 -8.67 11.02
N ASN A 193 -6.73 -8.35 11.63
CA ASN A 193 -6.97 -8.65 13.05
C ASN A 193 -6.80 -10.15 13.32
N VAL A 194 -7.48 -11.00 12.56
CA VAL A 194 -7.35 -12.47 12.70
C VAL A 194 -5.91 -12.94 12.47
N PHE A 195 -5.22 -12.35 11.49
CA PHE A 195 -3.83 -12.68 11.21
C PHE A 195 -2.91 -12.35 12.38
N PHE A 196 -2.98 -11.13 12.90
CA PHE A 196 -2.10 -10.68 13.99
C PHE A 196 -2.46 -11.32 15.33
N ASP A 197 -3.73 -11.65 15.58
CA ASP A 197 -4.13 -12.44 16.75
C ASP A 197 -3.50 -13.84 16.69
N LYS A 198 -3.63 -14.55 15.56
CA LYS A 198 -3.00 -15.86 15.35
C LYS A 198 -1.48 -15.80 15.38
N LEU A 199 -0.88 -14.69 14.91
CA LEU A 199 0.56 -14.48 14.97
C LEU A 199 1.02 -14.30 16.41
N GLY A 200 0.27 -13.54 17.22
CA GLY A 200 0.48 -13.38 18.66
C GLY A 200 0.44 -14.72 19.40
N ASP A 201 -0.48 -15.62 19.04
CA ASP A 201 -0.54 -16.97 19.62
C ASP A 201 0.72 -17.83 19.37
N LYS A 202 1.58 -17.43 18.42
CA LYS A 202 2.84 -18.12 18.10
C LYS A 202 4.07 -17.55 18.78
N THR A 203 3.96 -16.42 19.47
CA THR A 203 5.11 -15.79 20.12
C THR A 203 4.72 -15.05 21.40
N GLY A 204 5.55 -15.17 22.44
CA GLY A 204 5.43 -14.34 23.64
C GLY A 204 6.04 -12.94 23.48
N LYS A 205 6.62 -12.63 22.31
CA LYS A 205 7.26 -11.33 22.04
C LYS A 205 6.27 -10.35 21.41
N PRO A 206 6.33 -9.05 21.75
CA PRO A 206 5.56 -8.05 21.04
C PRO A 206 6.03 -7.97 19.58
N PHE A 207 5.09 -7.97 18.63
CA PHE A 207 5.37 -7.57 17.26
C PHE A 207 5.37 -6.04 17.17
N ARG A 208 6.32 -5.48 16.42
CA ARG A 208 6.44 -4.05 16.22
C ARG A 208 5.85 -3.63 14.87
N TYR A 209 4.64 -4.15 14.59
CA TYR A 209 3.89 -3.83 13.39
C TYR A 209 2.49 -3.35 13.76
N ARG A 210 2.25 -2.05 13.59
CA ARG A 210 0.93 -1.44 13.76
C ARG A 210 0.11 -1.63 12.49
N HIS A 211 -0.99 -2.36 12.62
CA HIS A 211 -1.99 -2.57 11.57
C HIS A 211 -3.35 -1.92 11.86
N ARG A 212 -3.50 -1.26 13.03
CA ARG A 212 -4.75 -0.67 13.53
C ARG A 212 -4.69 0.85 13.58
N ALA A 213 -5.86 1.46 13.74
CA ALA A 213 -6.03 2.90 13.88
C ALA A 213 -5.42 3.70 12.71
N ILE A 214 -5.77 3.29 11.49
CA ILE A 214 -5.40 3.96 10.24
C ILE A 214 -6.52 4.89 9.79
N ALA A 215 -6.16 6.11 9.40
CA ALA A 215 -7.06 7.04 8.73
C ALA A 215 -7.13 6.73 7.23
N PHE A 216 -8.21 6.10 6.77
CA PHE A 216 -8.45 5.86 5.35
C PHE A 216 -9.07 7.10 4.71
N LYS A 217 -8.33 7.69 3.77
CA LYS A 217 -8.71 8.89 3.02
C LYS A 217 -9.12 8.48 1.61
N PHE A 218 -10.39 8.23 1.40
CA PHE A 218 -10.90 7.82 0.10
C PHE A 218 -10.86 8.99 -0.90
N MET A 219 -10.41 8.70 -2.12
CA MET A 219 -10.15 9.69 -3.14
C MET A 219 -10.33 9.12 -4.55
N ARG A 220 -10.24 10.01 -5.54
CA ARG A 220 -10.10 9.64 -6.94
C ARG A 220 -9.06 10.53 -7.61
N SER A 221 -8.36 9.95 -8.59
CA SER A 221 -7.48 10.71 -9.47
C SER A 221 -8.25 11.19 -10.71
N VAL A 222 -8.14 12.46 -11.05
CA VAL A 222 -8.84 13.01 -12.23
C VAL A 222 -8.18 12.50 -13.51
N ASN A 223 -8.96 11.88 -14.39
CA ASN A 223 -8.52 11.32 -15.68
C ASN A 223 -7.36 10.30 -15.57
N ARG A 224 -7.22 9.65 -14.40
CA ARG A 224 -6.18 8.67 -14.08
C ARG A 224 -6.73 7.61 -13.12
N THR A 225 -6.06 6.47 -13.04
CA THR A 225 -6.36 5.37 -12.09
C THR A 225 -5.19 5.14 -11.12
N THR A 226 -4.25 6.08 -11.07
CA THR A 226 -3.04 6.02 -10.23
C THR A 226 -2.85 7.31 -9.44
N PRO A 227 -2.28 7.23 -8.22
CA PRO A 227 -1.88 6.00 -7.54
C PRO A 227 -3.11 5.18 -7.11
N SER A 228 -2.94 3.86 -6.92
CA SER A 228 -4.05 3.04 -6.39
C SER A 228 -4.22 3.31 -4.90
N ALA A 229 -3.12 3.42 -4.18
CA ALA A 229 -3.07 3.95 -2.83
C ALA A 229 -1.73 4.64 -2.57
N TYR A 230 -1.62 5.35 -1.46
CA TYR A 230 -0.35 5.84 -0.90
C TYR A 230 -0.48 5.95 0.63
N ALA A 231 0.64 5.88 1.33
CA ALA A 231 0.72 6.01 2.78
C ALA A 231 1.44 7.28 3.23
N SER A 232 0.89 7.95 4.24
CA SER A 232 1.55 9.06 4.95
C SER A 232 0.89 9.32 6.31
N GLU A 233 1.66 9.74 7.32
CA GLU A 233 1.14 10.20 8.62
C GLU A 233 0.07 9.28 9.25
N TRP A 234 0.33 7.97 9.30
CA TRP A 234 -0.62 6.96 9.78
C TRP A 234 -2.00 6.99 9.06
N SER A 235 -1.98 7.43 7.81
CA SER A 235 -3.12 7.51 6.91
C SER A 235 -2.83 6.79 5.60
N ILE A 236 -3.88 6.32 4.93
CA ILE A 236 -3.79 5.75 3.58
C ILE A 236 -4.74 6.51 2.67
N GLY A 237 -4.18 7.17 1.65
CA GLY A 237 -4.95 7.65 0.51
C GLY A 237 -5.40 6.46 -0.32
N TYR A 238 -6.72 6.23 -0.45
CA TYR A 238 -7.28 5.07 -1.14
C TYR A 238 -8.06 5.51 -2.38
N ASN A 239 -7.59 5.12 -3.57
CA ASN A 239 -8.27 5.46 -4.82
C ASN A 239 -9.41 4.48 -5.11
N VAL A 240 -10.66 4.94 -5.07
CA VAL A 240 -11.81 4.09 -5.44
C VAL A 240 -11.86 3.76 -6.93
N SER A 241 -11.01 4.39 -7.74
CA SER A 241 -10.78 4.05 -9.16
C SER A 241 -9.34 3.55 -9.39
N GLY A 242 -8.66 3.08 -8.33
CA GLY A 242 -7.30 2.55 -8.39
C GLY A 242 -7.22 1.31 -9.28
N SER A 243 -6.23 1.27 -10.18
CA SER A 243 -6.07 0.17 -11.13
C SER A 243 -5.75 -1.19 -10.49
N LEU A 244 -5.23 -1.19 -9.26
CA LEU A 244 -4.92 -2.42 -8.52
C LEU A 244 -6.13 -2.98 -7.75
N HIS A 245 -7.19 -2.19 -7.55
CA HIS A 245 -8.35 -2.55 -6.72
C HIS A 245 -9.39 -3.37 -7.49
N ALA A 246 -8.98 -4.53 -8.02
CA ALA A 246 -9.83 -5.41 -8.82
C ALA A 246 -10.65 -6.42 -7.97
N SER A 247 -10.19 -6.74 -6.76
CA SER A 247 -10.84 -7.69 -5.85
C SER A 247 -10.52 -7.35 -4.39
N VAL A 248 -11.22 -8.00 -3.46
CA VAL A 248 -10.89 -7.88 -2.02
C VAL A 248 -9.48 -8.36 -1.70
N ASP A 249 -8.98 -9.40 -2.38
CA ASP A 249 -7.63 -9.90 -2.16
C ASP A 249 -6.58 -8.90 -2.66
N ALA A 250 -6.80 -8.29 -3.82
CA ALA A 250 -5.91 -7.26 -4.34
C ALA A 250 -5.91 -6.00 -3.46
N VAL A 251 -7.07 -5.60 -2.93
CA VAL A 251 -7.17 -4.51 -1.95
C VAL A 251 -6.41 -4.86 -0.69
N ARG A 252 -6.56 -6.06 -0.17
CA ARG A 252 -5.87 -6.50 1.05
C ARG A 252 -4.35 -6.48 0.89
N GLU A 253 -3.82 -7.00 -0.21
CA GLU A 253 -2.38 -6.93 -0.50
C GLU A 253 -1.91 -5.47 -0.63
N THR A 254 -2.68 -4.63 -1.34
CA THR A 254 -2.40 -3.19 -1.45
C THR A 254 -2.37 -2.52 -0.08
N LEU A 255 -3.35 -2.78 0.79
CA LEU A 255 -3.39 -2.17 2.11
C LEU A 255 -2.26 -2.65 3.01
N PHE A 256 -1.89 -3.94 2.96
CA PHE A 256 -0.76 -4.44 3.74
C PHE A 256 0.56 -3.79 3.29
N HIS A 257 0.72 -3.59 1.98
CA HIS A 257 1.84 -2.85 1.39
C HIS A 257 1.89 -1.41 1.91
N GLU A 258 0.79 -0.65 1.83
CA GLU A 258 0.77 0.73 2.31
C GLU A 258 0.95 0.85 3.83
N ILE A 259 0.37 -0.07 4.61
CA ILE A 259 0.58 -0.11 6.06
C ILE A 259 2.05 -0.42 6.37
N PHE A 260 2.74 -1.23 5.56
CA PHE A 260 4.16 -1.45 5.73
C PHE A 260 4.95 -0.15 5.60
N HIS A 261 4.66 0.70 4.61
CA HIS A 261 5.33 2.01 4.47
C HIS A 261 5.18 2.90 5.71
N LEU A 262 4.04 2.84 6.40
CA LEU A 262 3.83 3.55 7.67
C LEU A 262 4.74 3.01 8.78
N ASN A 263 4.85 1.68 8.91
CA ASN A 263 5.72 1.02 9.90
C ASN A 263 7.21 1.23 9.59
N ASP A 264 7.58 1.14 8.33
CA ASP A 264 8.93 1.38 7.83
C ASP A 264 9.43 2.79 8.20
N SER A 265 8.54 3.79 8.07
CA SER A 265 8.81 5.17 8.43
C SER A 265 8.83 5.40 9.94
N GLU A 266 7.95 4.76 10.72
CA GLU A 266 7.95 4.83 12.19
C GLU A 266 9.23 4.23 12.79
N HIS A 267 9.83 3.26 12.10
CA HIS A 267 11.07 2.60 12.52
C HIS A 267 12.33 3.23 11.90
N ALA A 268 12.22 4.46 11.41
CA ALA A 268 13.35 5.20 10.87
C ALA A 268 14.48 5.36 11.91
N VAL A 269 15.72 5.31 11.43
CA VAL A 269 16.92 5.61 12.21
C VAL A 269 17.61 6.81 11.59
N GLY A 270 17.54 7.95 12.30
CA GLY A 270 17.95 9.23 11.72
C GLY A 270 16.97 9.66 10.63
N SER A 271 17.47 9.99 9.44
CA SER A 271 16.65 10.41 8.29
C SER A 271 16.30 9.28 7.33
N MET A 272 16.65 8.03 7.66
CA MET A 272 16.42 6.86 6.80
C MET A 272 15.38 5.95 7.44
N ASN A 273 14.39 5.51 6.64
CA ASN A 273 13.49 4.46 7.09
C ASN A 273 14.24 3.16 7.39
N TRP A 274 13.57 2.24 8.08
CA TRP A 274 14.14 0.94 8.43
C TRP A 274 14.66 0.18 7.20
N SER A 275 13.88 0.11 6.12
CA SER A 275 14.17 -0.66 4.91
C SER A 275 15.46 -0.20 4.23
N ALA A 276 15.66 1.11 4.08
CA ALA A 276 16.89 1.67 3.53
C ALA A 276 18.13 1.23 4.33
N LYS A 277 18.03 1.20 5.66
CA LYS A 277 19.13 0.78 6.53
C LYS A 277 19.34 -0.73 6.54
N ALA A 278 18.27 -1.50 6.72
CA ALA A 278 18.33 -2.94 6.96
C ALA A 278 18.48 -3.74 5.66
N LEU A 279 17.79 -3.32 4.59
CA LEU A 279 17.71 -4.04 3.32
C LEU A 279 18.58 -3.42 2.22
N GLY A 280 19.09 -2.20 2.40
CA GLY A 280 19.81 -1.45 1.37
C GLY A 280 20.97 -2.21 0.73
N ALA A 281 21.84 -2.83 1.55
CA ALA A 281 22.97 -3.60 1.02
C ALA A 281 22.54 -4.83 0.22
N ILE A 282 21.48 -5.52 0.65
CA ILE A 282 20.94 -6.69 -0.05
C ILE A 282 20.30 -6.26 -1.38
N HIS A 283 19.49 -5.21 -1.34
CA HIS A 283 18.81 -4.66 -2.52
C HIS A 283 19.81 -4.18 -3.57
N GLU A 284 20.83 -3.43 -3.16
CA GLU A 284 21.90 -2.96 -4.04
C GLU A 284 22.69 -4.12 -4.65
N ALA A 285 23.04 -5.15 -3.87
CA ALA A 285 23.74 -6.32 -4.40
C ALA A 285 22.93 -7.04 -5.50
N ILE A 286 21.60 -7.13 -5.33
CA ILE A 286 20.70 -7.67 -6.35
C ILE A 286 20.71 -6.78 -7.60
N LEU A 287 20.62 -5.45 -7.44
CA LEU A 287 20.64 -4.51 -8.57
C LEU A 287 21.98 -4.49 -9.31
N VAL A 288 23.12 -4.56 -8.61
CA VAL A 288 24.45 -4.69 -9.22
C VAL A 288 24.52 -5.96 -10.08
N LYS A 289 23.95 -7.07 -9.60
CA LYS A 289 23.93 -8.35 -10.31
C LYS A 289 22.97 -8.34 -11.52
N CYS A 290 21.77 -7.82 -11.34
CA CYS A 290 20.68 -8.01 -12.29
C CYS A 290 20.39 -6.79 -13.17
N GLY A 291 20.74 -5.59 -12.73
CA GLY A 291 20.22 -4.34 -13.28
C GLY A 291 18.69 -4.36 -13.26
N THR A 292 18.06 -3.96 -14.36
CA THR A 292 16.60 -3.98 -14.53
C THR A 292 16.09 -5.24 -15.25
N ARG A 293 16.95 -6.22 -15.52
CA ARG A 293 16.60 -7.41 -16.33
C ARG A 293 15.58 -8.30 -15.60
N ILE A 294 14.36 -8.33 -16.11
CA ILE A 294 13.22 -9.07 -15.53
C ILE A 294 13.60 -10.51 -15.19
N ALA A 295 14.15 -11.28 -16.15
CA ALA A 295 14.49 -12.68 -15.92
C ALA A 295 15.52 -12.90 -14.79
N CYS A 296 16.42 -11.95 -14.56
CA CYS A 296 17.38 -12.02 -13.45
C CYS A 296 16.72 -11.65 -12.12
N LEU A 297 15.81 -10.66 -12.12
CA LEU A 297 15.12 -10.17 -10.93
C LEU A 297 13.97 -11.08 -10.45
N THR A 298 13.39 -11.90 -11.34
CA THR A 298 12.27 -12.81 -11.00
C THR A 298 12.47 -13.62 -9.70
N PRO A 299 13.61 -14.28 -9.43
CA PRO A 299 13.79 -15.02 -8.18
C PRO A 299 13.92 -14.12 -6.93
N TYR A 300 14.23 -12.84 -7.11
CA TYR A 300 14.42 -11.86 -6.02
C TYR A 300 13.16 -11.02 -5.75
N ALA A 301 12.22 -10.97 -6.70
CA ALA A 301 10.98 -10.20 -6.55
C ALA A 301 10.05 -10.86 -5.50
N PRO A 302 9.73 -10.17 -4.38
CA PRO A 302 8.84 -10.74 -3.38
C PRO A 302 7.43 -10.98 -3.94
N MET A 303 6.99 -10.08 -4.81
CA MET A 303 5.67 -10.10 -5.45
C MET A 303 5.80 -9.89 -6.97
N PRO A 304 4.82 -10.36 -7.77
CA PRO A 304 4.89 -10.29 -9.23
C PRO A 304 4.50 -8.91 -9.80
N THR A 305 4.26 -7.91 -8.96
CA THR A 305 3.86 -6.56 -9.39
C THR A 305 4.94 -5.93 -10.27
N MET A 306 4.56 -5.44 -11.45
CA MET A 306 5.47 -4.81 -12.40
C MET A 306 4.97 -3.45 -12.85
N VAL A 307 5.91 -2.54 -13.12
CA VAL A 307 5.60 -1.25 -13.75
C VAL A 307 5.46 -1.43 -15.25
N ARG A 308 4.39 -0.87 -15.83
CA ARG A 308 4.15 -0.93 -17.28
C ARG A 308 5.34 -0.34 -18.04
N GLY A 309 5.95 -1.14 -18.91
CA GLY A 309 7.15 -0.75 -19.68
C GLY A 309 8.44 -0.73 -18.86
N GLY A 310 8.40 -1.16 -17.61
CA GLY A 310 9.55 -1.22 -16.69
C GLY A 310 9.82 -2.62 -16.20
N THR A 311 10.22 -2.73 -14.94
CA THR A 311 10.54 -4.01 -14.27
C THR A 311 9.63 -4.25 -13.06
N TYR A 312 9.99 -5.20 -12.20
CA TYR A 312 9.31 -5.43 -10.93
C TYR A 312 9.25 -4.15 -10.09
N TYR A 313 8.10 -3.90 -9.46
CA TYR A 313 7.84 -2.68 -8.70
C TYR A 313 8.91 -2.43 -7.62
N ALA A 314 9.29 -3.48 -6.89
CA ALA A 314 10.36 -3.47 -5.89
C ALA A 314 11.77 -3.10 -6.40
N PHE A 315 12.00 -3.13 -7.72
CA PHE A 315 13.29 -2.85 -8.35
C PHE A 315 13.20 -1.75 -9.43
N GLN A 316 12.04 -1.08 -9.55
CA GLN A 316 11.85 -0.07 -10.58
C GLN A 316 12.70 1.17 -10.28
N PRO A 317 13.62 1.56 -11.18
CA PRO A 317 14.36 2.81 -11.02
C PRO A 317 13.41 4.01 -11.01
N ASN A 318 13.78 5.05 -10.26
CA ASN A 318 13.04 6.32 -10.15
C ASN A 318 11.64 6.20 -9.53
N ASN A 319 11.33 5.10 -8.83
CA ASN A 319 10.09 4.95 -8.05
C ASN A 319 10.31 5.42 -6.58
N GLY A 320 10.95 6.57 -6.40
CA GLY A 320 11.41 7.03 -5.08
C GLY A 320 12.60 6.22 -4.56
N GLN A 321 12.65 5.99 -3.26
CA GLN A 321 13.67 5.12 -2.64
C GLN A 321 13.27 3.65 -2.85
N ALA A 322 13.70 3.05 -3.96
CA ALA A 322 13.25 1.72 -4.42
C ALA A 322 13.35 0.59 -3.37
N VAL A 323 14.33 0.66 -2.44
CA VAL A 323 14.46 -0.31 -1.34
C VAL A 323 13.25 -0.32 -0.38
N HIS A 324 12.53 0.79 -0.27
CA HIS A 324 11.31 0.87 0.55
C HIS A 324 10.19 0.05 -0.09
N GLU A 325 10.07 0.11 -1.42
CA GLU A 325 9.13 -0.72 -2.16
C GLU A 325 9.49 -2.21 -2.08
N TYR A 326 10.79 -2.52 -2.09
CA TYR A 326 11.25 -3.89 -1.81
C TYR A 326 10.85 -4.35 -0.41
N GLY A 327 11.02 -3.52 0.62
CA GLY A 327 10.56 -3.79 1.97
C GLY A 327 9.04 -4.03 2.06
N ALA A 328 8.25 -3.17 1.44
CA ALA A 328 6.78 -3.27 1.45
C ALA A 328 6.28 -4.51 0.70
N GLU A 329 6.89 -4.85 -0.44
CA GLU A 329 6.59 -6.10 -1.15
C GLU A 329 7.04 -7.34 -0.35
N LEU A 330 8.15 -7.27 0.40
CA LEU A 330 8.56 -8.33 1.34
C LEU A 330 7.54 -8.50 2.47
N GLY A 331 7.06 -7.42 3.07
CA GLY A 331 6.02 -7.46 4.11
C GLY A 331 4.72 -8.07 3.59
N THR A 332 4.33 -7.68 2.38
CA THR A 332 3.15 -8.24 1.69
C THR A 332 3.34 -9.73 1.40
N ARG A 333 4.53 -10.15 0.96
CA ARG A 333 4.85 -11.56 0.73
C ARG A 333 4.84 -12.36 2.04
N TYR A 334 5.37 -11.82 3.12
CA TYR A 334 5.32 -12.41 4.46
C TYR A 334 3.87 -12.67 4.88
N TYR A 335 3.03 -11.63 4.79
CA TYR A 335 1.61 -11.73 5.10
C TYR A 335 0.92 -12.82 4.29
N ARG A 336 1.11 -12.82 2.97
CA ARG A 336 0.46 -13.77 2.06
C ARG A 336 0.83 -15.22 2.37
N GLU A 337 2.11 -15.52 2.60
CA GLU A 337 2.54 -16.89 2.91
C GLU A 337 2.05 -17.36 4.28
N HIS A 338 2.15 -16.52 5.30
CA HIS A 338 1.70 -16.88 6.66
C HIS A 338 0.18 -16.98 6.77
N ARG A 339 -0.55 -16.11 6.08
CA ARG A 339 -2.01 -16.19 6.00
C ARG A 339 -2.46 -17.50 5.39
N ALA A 340 -1.84 -17.95 4.30
CA ALA A 340 -2.14 -19.24 3.69
C ALA A 340 -1.93 -20.39 4.71
N ILE A 341 -0.80 -20.37 5.43
CA ILE A 341 -0.52 -21.35 6.49
C ILE A 341 -1.59 -21.33 7.60
N PHE A 342 -1.95 -20.15 8.10
CA PHE A 342 -2.99 -19.99 9.14
C PHE A 342 -4.39 -20.42 8.70
N ARG A 343 -4.63 -20.55 7.40
CA ARG A 343 -5.88 -21.02 6.79
C ARG A 343 -5.82 -22.48 6.35
N GLY A 344 -4.68 -23.16 6.54
CA GLY A 344 -4.47 -24.52 6.02
C GLY A 344 -4.44 -24.60 4.50
N GLU A 345 -4.17 -23.47 3.83
CA GLU A 345 -4.06 -23.37 2.38
C GLU A 345 -2.64 -23.74 1.94
N LYS A 346 -2.51 -24.21 0.69
CA LYS A 346 -1.19 -24.42 0.08
C LYS A 346 -0.58 -23.07 -0.31
N LEU A 347 0.73 -22.93 -0.12
CA LEU A 347 1.45 -21.80 -0.71
C LEU A 347 1.30 -21.83 -2.24
N ALA A 348 1.09 -20.67 -2.83
CA ALA A 348 0.93 -20.53 -4.28
C ALA A 348 2.17 -20.94 -5.09
N GLY A 349 3.31 -21.11 -4.42
CA GLY A 349 4.57 -21.55 -5.01
C GLY A 349 5.59 -21.85 -3.91
N ARG A 350 6.87 -21.94 -4.30
CA ARG A 350 7.98 -22.07 -3.35
C ARG A 350 7.98 -20.85 -2.41
N ALA A 351 8.17 -21.14 -1.12
CA ALA A 351 8.47 -20.15 -0.09
C ALA A 351 9.52 -19.14 -0.57
N PHE A 352 9.27 -17.84 -0.40
CA PHE A 352 10.17 -16.78 -0.88
C PHE A 352 11.59 -16.93 -0.32
N LYS A 353 11.70 -17.18 0.98
CA LYS A 353 12.98 -17.36 1.68
C LYS A 353 13.81 -18.54 1.16
N CYS A 354 13.19 -19.47 0.44
CA CYS A 354 13.89 -20.60 -0.17
C CYS A 354 14.46 -20.29 -1.56
N GLY A 355 14.35 -19.05 -2.03
CA GLY A 355 15.03 -18.61 -3.24
C GLY A 355 16.56 -18.46 -3.05
N PRO A 356 17.18 -17.51 -3.77
CA PRO A 356 18.57 -17.13 -3.54
C PRO A 356 18.85 -16.72 -2.07
N LYS A 357 20.14 -16.74 -1.68
CA LYS A 357 20.58 -16.43 -0.30
C LYS A 357 20.06 -15.08 0.20
N GLU A 358 20.05 -14.08 -0.69
CA GLU A 358 19.57 -12.73 -0.45
C GLU A 358 18.10 -12.70 0.02
N ASN A 359 17.26 -13.64 -0.47
CA ASN A 359 15.87 -13.73 -0.04
C ASN A 359 15.77 -14.19 1.41
N ALA A 360 16.55 -15.20 1.81
CA ALA A 360 16.56 -15.70 3.18
C ALA A 360 17.06 -14.63 4.16
N GLU A 361 18.09 -13.88 3.76
CA GLU A 361 18.65 -12.77 4.55
C GLU A 361 17.63 -11.63 4.72
N ALA A 362 17.02 -11.16 3.63
CA ALA A 362 15.98 -10.12 3.68
C ALA A 362 14.75 -10.57 4.48
N TRP A 363 14.34 -11.83 4.31
CA TRP A 363 13.23 -12.42 5.04
C TRP A 363 13.48 -12.47 6.54
N LYS A 364 14.68 -12.87 6.96
CA LYS A 364 15.02 -12.89 8.38
C LYS A 364 14.93 -11.50 9.00
N LEU A 365 15.41 -10.47 8.30
CA LEU A 365 15.40 -9.10 8.80
C LEU A 365 13.98 -8.58 9.04
N ILE A 366 13.05 -8.79 8.10
CA ILE A 366 11.67 -8.32 8.27
C ILE A 366 10.92 -9.11 9.35
N VAL A 367 11.18 -10.42 9.45
CA VAL A 367 10.63 -11.31 10.50
C VAL A 367 11.06 -10.85 11.90
N ASP A 368 12.35 -10.56 12.06
CA ASP A 368 12.93 -10.15 13.34
C ASP A 368 12.44 -8.75 13.76
N GLU A 369 12.37 -7.80 12.82
CA GLU A 369 11.94 -6.42 13.13
C GLU A 369 10.46 -6.32 13.45
N PHE A 370 9.60 -6.81 12.55
CA PHE A 370 8.18 -6.47 12.56
C PHE A 370 7.30 -7.57 13.13
N PHE A 371 7.70 -8.84 13.00
CA PHE A 371 6.82 -9.98 13.22
C PHE A 371 7.22 -10.85 14.41
N GLY A 372 7.99 -10.30 15.35
CA GLY A 372 8.32 -10.94 16.62
C GLY A 372 9.17 -12.21 16.47
N GLY A 373 9.86 -12.37 15.35
CA GLY A 373 10.68 -13.55 15.06
C GLY A 373 9.88 -14.77 14.58
N VAL A 374 8.58 -14.63 14.30
CA VAL A 374 7.75 -15.77 13.87
C VAL A 374 7.95 -16.02 12.38
N ASP A 375 8.41 -17.22 12.04
CA ASP A 375 8.50 -17.70 10.66
C ASP A 375 7.94 -19.12 10.60
N LEU A 376 6.72 -19.25 10.10
CA LEU A 376 6.01 -20.53 9.99
C LEU A 376 6.24 -21.21 8.65
N VAL A 377 6.92 -20.54 7.72
CA VAL A 377 7.17 -21.07 6.39
C VAL A 377 8.11 -22.28 6.52
N PRO A 378 7.86 -23.40 5.81
CA PRO A 378 8.71 -24.59 5.90
C PRO A 378 10.19 -24.31 5.62
N VAL A 379 11.05 -25.15 6.17
CA VAL A 379 12.49 -25.12 5.87
C VAL A 379 12.76 -25.42 4.40
N CYS A 380 13.87 -24.85 3.92
CA CYS A 380 14.44 -25.06 2.60
C CYS A 380 15.48 -26.20 2.67
#